data_AF-A0A522CKH0-F1
#
_entry.id   AF-A0A522CKH0-F1
#
_cell.length_a   1.000
_cell.length_b   1.000
_cell.length_c   1.000
_cell.angle_alpha   90.00
_cell.angle_beta   90.00
_cell.angle_gamma   90.00
#
_symmetry.space_group_name_H-M   'P 1'
#
loop_
_entity.id
_entity.type
_entity.pdbx_description
1 polymer ?
#
loop_
_entity_poly.entity_id
_entity_poly.type
_entity_poly.pdbx_seq_one_letter_code
_entity_poly.pdbx_strand_id
1 'polypeptide(L)'
;MAEKKKIDAKASRSAKPAKPAKSAKPAKSAKPVSKKKNKRKTNLYKLYSDMNKRVHDAVDKEVVKRFKTLIDTSAEEITKSSLDAVLHYPLEIDIADYEEGIQPYIKHYIFMVKRGAK
;
A
#
# COMPACT_ATOMS: atom_id res chain seq x y z
N MET A 1 71.30 44.20 23.89
CA MET A 1 72.08 42.95 24.01
C MET A 1 71.23 41.88 24.65
N ALA A 2 71.50 40.60 24.36
CA ALA A 2 70.81 39.38 24.78
C ALA A 2 69.70 38.84 23.84
N GLU A 3 70.22 38.28 22.75
CA GLU A 3 69.74 37.13 21.98
C GLU A 3 69.35 35.91 22.86
N LYS A 4 68.36 35.12 22.40
CA LYS A 4 68.12 33.66 22.58
C LYS A 4 66.60 33.38 22.53
N LYS A 5 66.05 32.33 21.92
CA LYS A 5 66.52 31.21 21.11
C LYS A 5 65.26 30.48 20.61
N LYS A 6 65.31 30.00 19.36
CA LYS A 6 64.30 29.15 18.67
C LYS A 6 63.84 27.95 19.50
N ILE A 7 62.59 27.51 19.33
CA ILE A 7 62.26 26.08 19.20
C ILE A 7 61.08 25.91 18.23
N ASP A 8 61.31 25.10 17.20
CA ASP A 8 60.39 24.61 16.18
C ASP A 8 59.68 23.35 16.72
N ALA A 9 58.37 23.21 16.51
CA ALA A 9 57.69 21.92 16.67
C ALA A 9 56.47 21.83 15.74
N LYS A 10 56.77 21.25 14.59
CA LYS A 10 55.89 20.64 13.59
C LYS A 10 54.95 19.56 14.18
N ALA A 11 53.86 19.33 13.44
CA ALA A 11 52.94 18.17 13.48
C ALA A 11 51.85 18.23 14.57
N SER A 12 50.58 17.88 14.34
CA SER A 12 49.90 17.35 13.17
C SER A 12 48.41 17.20 13.50
N ARG A 13 47.59 17.20 12.44
CA ARG A 13 46.40 16.35 12.29
C ARG A 13 45.25 16.54 13.30
N SER A 14 44.20 17.11 12.72
CA SER A 14 42.90 16.46 12.55
C SER A 14 41.83 16.64 13.63
N ALA A 15 40.73 17.18 13.10
CA ALA A 15 39.35 16.76 13.29
C ALA A 15 38.47 17.56 14.26
N LYS A 16 37.50 18.21 13.60
CA LYS A 16 36.06 18.28 13.94
C LYS A 16 35.62 19.53 14.74
N PRO A 17 34.96 20.50 14.09
CA PRO A 17 34.05 21.39 14.80
C PRO A 17 32.64 20.78 14.83
N ALA A 18 32.14 20.60 16.03
CA ALA A 18 30.73 20.33 16.31
C ALA A 18 29.87 21.52 15.86
N LYS A 19 28.69 21.20 15.29
CA LYS A 19 27.54 22.11 15.06
C LYS A 19 27.16 22.83 16.36
N PRO A 20 26.56 24.05 16.32
CA PRO A 20 25.10 24.11 16.24
C PRO A 20 24.46 25.34 15.54
N ALA A 21 23.30 25.05 14.94
CA ALA A 21 22.06 25.85 14.89
C ALA A 21 22.07 27.31 14.36
N LYS A 22 21.31 27.56 13.27
CA LYS A 22 19.96 28.16 13.33
C LYS A 22 19.39 28.47 11.93
N SER A 23 18.14 28.05 11.74
CA SER A 23 17.03 28.79 11.11
C SER A 23 17.16 29.32 9.67
N ALA A 24 16.41 28.72 8.74
CA ALA A 24 15.27 29.36 8.04
C ALA A 24 14.82 28.55 6.81
N LYS A 25 13.64 27.94 6.90
CA LYS A 25 12.73 27.70 5.75
C LYS A 25 12.09 29.07 5.39
N PRO A 26 11.53 29.33 4.18
CA PRO A 26 10.71 28.37 3.41
C PRO A 26 10.75 28.52 1.87
N ALA A 27 10.55 27.42 1.13
CA ALA A 27 9.79 27.48 -0.13
C ALA A 27 9.48 26.09 -0.68
N LYS A 28 8.19 25.87 -0.88
CA LYS A 28 7.58 24.99 -1.89
C LYS A 28 7.91 23.50 -1.78
N SER A 29 7.19 22.90 -0.83
CA SER A 29 6.59 21.57 -0.94
C SER A 29 6.17 21.27 -2.39
N ALA A 30 6.99 20.49 -3.08
CA ALA A 30 6.56 19.71 -4.23
C ALA A 30 5.49 18.72 -3.73
N LYS A 31 4.21 19.11 -3.85
CA LYS A 31 3.11 18.15 -3.78
C LYS A 31 3.35 17.13 -4.90
N PRO A 32 3.51 15.83 -4.61
CA PRO A 32 3.52 14.84 -5.66
C PRO A 32 2.16 14.88 -6.35
N VAL A 33 2.23 15.04 -7.66
CA VAL A 33 1.14 15.02 -8.62
C VAL A 33 0.14 13.94 -8.23
N SER A 34 -1.10 14.38 -8.04
CA SER A 34 -2.28 13.57 -7.74
C SER A 34 -2.32 12.30 -8.60
N LYS A 35 -2.08 11.14 -7.97
CA LYS A 35 -2.35 9.80 -8.52
C LYS A 35 -3.86 9.64 -8.72
N LYS A 36 -4.39 10.19 -9.80
CA LYS A 36 -5.81 10.10 -10.20
C LYS A 36 -6.14 8.74 -10.86
N LYS A 37 -5.30 7.71 -10.70
CA LYS A 37 -5.54 6.31 -11.13
C LYS A 37 -6.03 5.40 -10.01
N ASN A 38 -6.20 5.89 -8.78
CA ASN A 38 -6.43 5.03 -7.61
C ASN A 38 -7.90 4.79 -7.24
N LYS A 39 -8.87 5.53 -7.82
CA LYS A 39 -10.29 5.40 -7.43
C LYS A 39 -10.97 4.11 -7.90
N ARG A 40 -10.50 3.53 -9.02
CA ARG A 40 -11.07 2.31 -9.61
C ARG A 40 -10.51 1.05 -8.96
N LYS A 41 -9.19 1.02 -8.74
CA LYS A 41 -8.55 0.04 -7.85
C LYS A 41 -9.17 0.02 -6.45
N THR A 42 -9.69 1.15 -5.95
CA THR A 42 -10.32 1.18 -4.61
C THR A 42 -11.55 0.29 -4.49
N ASN A 43 -12.28 0.05 -5.58
CA ASN A 43 -13.44 -0.84 -5.54
C ASN A 43 -12.98 -2.26 -5.27
N LEU A 44 -12.19 -2.87 -6.16
CA LEU A 44 -11.69 -4.24 -5.91
C LEU A 44 -10.91 -4.36 -4.59
N TYR A 45 -10.15 -3.33 -4.18
CA TYR A 45 -9.51 -3.32 -2.86
C TYR A 45 -10.49 -3.29 -1.69
N LYS A 46 -11.67 -2.69 -1.82
CA LYS A 46 -12.74 -2.76 -0.81
C LYS A 46 -13.26 -4.18 -0.67
N LEU A 47 -13.56 -4.85 -1.78
CA LEU A 47 -13.98 -6.26 -1.76
C LEU A 47 -12.89 -7.15 -1.17
N TYR A 48 -11.64 -6.97 -1.58
CA TYR A 48 -10.49 -7.65 -0.98
C TYR A 48 -10.41 -7.43 0.53
N SER A 49 -10.61 -6.19 1.00
CA SER A 49 -10.55 -5.87 2.42
C SER A 49 -11.68 -6.53 3.20
N ASP A 50 -12.88 -6.64 2.63
CA ASP A 50 -13.99 -7.38 3.23
C ASP A 50 -13.74 -8.89 3.26
N MET A 51 -13.29 -9.47 2.14
CA MET A 51 -12.85 -10.87 2.06
C MET A 51 -11.81 -11.18 3.13
N ASN A 52 -10.80 -10.32 3.27
CA ASN A 52 -9.70 -10.50 4.23
C ASN A 52 -10.16 -10.51 5.69
N LYS A 53 -11.27 -9.85 6.03
CA LYS A 53 -11.86 -9.91 7.38
C LYS A 53 -12.59 -11.22 7.66
N ARG A 54 -13.04 -11.92 6.61
CA ARG A 54 -13.82 -13.17 6.69
C ARG A 54 -12.96 -14.42 6.50
N VAL A 55 -11.66 -14.24 6.29
CA VAL A 55 -10.66 -15.31 6.17
C VAL A 55 -10.65 -16.13 7.46
N HIS A 56 -10.82 -17.44 7.33
CA HIS A 56 -10.83 -18.36 8.46
C HIS A 56 -9.86 -19.52 8.24
N ASP A 57 -9.70 -19.95 6.99
CA ASP A 57 -8.88 -21.11 6.63
C ASP A 57 -7.64 -20.74 5.80
N ALA A 58 -6.72 -21.71 5.63
CA ALA A 58 -5.52 -21.54 4.81
C ALA A 58 -5.88 -21.26 3.34
N VAL A 59 -6.93 -21.93 2.83
CA VAL A 59 -7.46 -21.72 1.48
C VAL A 59 -7.94 -20.29 1.29
N ASP A 60 -8.66 -19.73 2.26
CA ASP A 60 -9.15 -18.34 2.20
C ASP A 60 -7.97 -17.35 2.08
N LYS A 61 -6.89 -17.57 2.83
CA LYS A 61 -5.67 -16.74 2.77
C LYS A 61 -5.03 -16.77 1.39
N GLU A 62 -5.01 -17.94 0.75
CA GLU A 62 -4.47 -18.08 -0.61
C GLU A 62 -5.34 -17.38 -1.64
N VAL A 63 -6.66 -17.55 -1.55
CA VAL A 63 -7.62 -16.88 -2.44
C VAL A 63 -7.49 -15.37 -2.32
N VAL A 64 -7.43 -14.84 -1.10
CA VAL A 64 -7.27 -13.39 -0.85
C VAL A 64 -5.93 -12.88 -1.38
N LYS A 65 -4.83 -13.63 -1.20
CA LYS A 65 -3.52 -13.26 -1.78
C LYS A 65 -3.55 -13.24 -3.31
N ARG A 66 -4.11 -14.28 -3.94
CA ARG A 66 -4.26 -14.35 -5.40
C ARG A 66 -5.14 -13.23 -5.93
N PHE A 67 -6.23 -12.91 -5.23
CA PHE A 67 -7.11 -11.79 -5.58
C PHE A 67 -6.37 -10.46 -5.52
N LYS A 68 -5.54 -10.23 -4.50
CA LYS A 68 -4.69 -9.04 -4.43
C LYS A 68 -3.70 -8.95 -5.59
N THR A 69 -3.06 -10.07 -5.95
CA THR A 69 -2.16 -10.11 -7.10
C THR A 69 -2.92 -9.80 -8.38
N LEU A 70 -4.09 -10.41 -8.60
CA LEU A 70 -4.96 -10.15 -9.74
C LEU A 70 -5.30 -8.65 -9.86
N ILE A 71 -5.67 -7.98 -8.77
CA ILE A 71 -5.95 -6.52 -8.76
C ILE A 71 -4.71 -5.68 -9.09
N ASP A 72 -3.52 -6.18 -8.73
CA ASP A 72 -2.26 -5.45 -8.94
C ASP A 72 -1.71 -5.64 -10.36
N THR A 73 -1.81 -6.86 -10.89
CA THR A 73 -1.26 -7.29 -12.19
C THR A 73 -2.25 -7.11 -13.34
N SER A 74 -3.53 -7.34 -13.10
CA SER A 74 -4.57 -7.24 -14.11
C SER A 74 -5.21 -5.85 -14.06
N ALA A 75 -5.60 -5.35 -15.23
CA ALA A 75 -6.38 -4.12 -15.37
C ALA A 75 -7.89 -4.38 -15.27
N GLU A 76 -8.31 -5.45 -14.59
CA GLU A 76 -9.72 -5.80 -14.46
C GLU A 76 -10.43 -4.72 -13.64
N GLU A 77 -11.61 -4.31 -14.12
CA GLU A 77 -12.39 -3.23 -13.52
C GLU A 77 -13.77 -3.76 -13.13
N ILE A 78 -14.15 -3.59 -11.86
CA ILE A 78 -15.53 -3.81 -11.41
C ILE A 78 -16.25 -2.47 -11.31
N THR A 79 -17.49 -2.41 -11.82
CA THR A 79 -18.31 -1.23 -11.62
C THR A 79 -18.62 -1.05 -10.13
N LYS A 80 -18.87 0.19 -9.70
CA LYS A 80 -19.24 0.47 -8.31
C LYS A 80 -20.54 -0.27 -7.94
N SER A 81 -21.49 -0.36 -8.86
CA SER A 81 -22.77 -1.04 -8.67
C SER A 81 -22.60 -2.55 -8.48
N SER A 82 -21.78 -3.20 -9.32
CA SER A 82 -21.52 -4.63 -9.18
C SER A 82 -20.80 -4.92 -7.86
N LEU A 83 -19.84 -4.08 -7.45
CA LEU A 83 -19.22 -4.23 -6.12
C LEU A 83 -20.21 -4.08 -4.97
N ASP A 84 -21.11 -3.09 -5.07
CA ASP A 84 -22.14 -2.86 -4.05
C ASP A 84 -23.06 -4.08 -3.94
N ALA A 85 -23.48 -4.64 -5.08
CA ALA A 85 -24.22 -5.89 -5.15
C ALA A 85 -23.47 -7.07 -4.52
N VAL A 86 -22.16 -7.22 -4.79
CA VAL A 86 -21.36 -8.27 -4.14
C VAL A 86 -21.33 -8.08 -2.62
N LEU A 87 -21.10 -6.86 -2.12
CA LEU A 87 -20.97 -6.61 -0.68
C LEU A 87 -22.30 -6.69 0.09
N HIS A 88 -23.40 -6.20 -0.50
CA HIS A 88 -24.71 -6.13 0.14
C HIS A 88 -25.59 -7.36 -0.14
N TYR A 89 -25.50 -7.90 -1.35
CA TYR A 89 -26.33 -9.01 -1.84
C TYR A 89 -25.48 -10.14 -2.45
N PRO A 90 -24.49 -10.70 -1.73
CA PRO A 90 -23.60 -11.74 -2.26
C PRO A 90 -24.32 -13.03 -2.68
N LEU A 91 -25.55 -13.26 -2.24
CA LEU A 91 -26.30 -14.47 -2.58
C LEU A 91 -27.16 -14.31 -3.85
N GLU A 92 -27.37 -13.08 -4.31
CA GLU A 92 -28.25 -12.75 -5.43
C GLU A 92 -27.47 -12.33 -6.69
N ILE A 93 -26.14 -12.30 -6.59
CA ILE A 93 -25.24 -11.96 -7.70
C ILE A 93 -25.04 -13.13 -8.65
N ASP A 94 -25.19 -12.84 -9.94
CA ASP A 94 -24.85 -13.78 -11.00
C ASP A 94 -23.35 -13.72 -11.32
N ILE A 95 -22.67 -14.85 -11.20
CA ILE A 95 -21.21 -14.91 -11.38
C ILE A 95 -20.83 -14.65 -12.84
N ALA A 96 -21.70 -14.96 -13.81
CA ALA A 96 -21.41 -14.78 -15.22
C ALA A 96 -21.40 -13.31 -15.67
N ASP A 97 -21.95 -12.39 -14.87
CA ASP A 97 -21.88 -10.93 -15.10
C ASP A 97 -20.46 -10.36 -14.86
N TYR A 98 -19.59 -11.12 -14.20
CA TYR A 98 -18.23 -10.69 -13.87
C TYR A 98 -17.20 -11.22 -14.84
N GLU A 99 -16.10 -10.48 -14.96
CA GLU A 99 -14.94 -10.88 -15.75
C GLU A 99 -14.42 -12.25 -15.29
N GLU A 100 -14.09 -13.12 -16.25
CA GLU A 100 -13.79 -14.54 -16.01
C GLU A 100 -12.66 -14.73 -14.98
N GLY A 101 -11.71 -13.79 -14.92
CA GLY A 101 -10.65 -13.77 -13.92
C GLY A 101 -11.14 -13.54 -12.49
N ILE A 102 -12.20 -12.74 -12.30
CA ILE A 102 -12.77 -12.37 -10.99
C ILE A 102 -13.77 -13.41 -10.49
N GLN A 103 -14.48 -14.10 -11.39
CA GLN A 103 -15.51 -15.09 -11.07
C GLN A 103 -15.17 -16.09 -9.94
N PRO A 104 -14.00 -16.79 -9.95
CA PRO A 104 -13.66 -17.74 -8.89
C PRO A 104 -13.52 -17.06 -7.52
N TYR A 105 -13.06 -15.80 -7.48
CA TYR A 105 -12.91 -15.04 -6.24
C TYR A 105 -14.26 -14.59 -5.68
N ILE A 106 -15.18 -14.18 -6.56
CA ILE A 106 -16.55 -13.85 -6.16
C ILE A 106 -17.25 -15.09 -5.62
N LYS A 107 -17.19 -16.21 -6.34
CA LYS A 107 -17.76 -17.49 -5.86
C LYS A 107 -17.25 -17.86 -4.47
N HIS A 108 -15.94 -17.68 -4.24
CA HIS A 108 -15.33 -17.91 -2.93
C HIS A 108 -15.82 -16.93 -1.88
N TYR A 109 -15.99 -15.65 -2.23
CA TYR A 109 -16.57 -14.66 -1.32
C TYR A 109 -17.99 -15.04 -0.88
N ILE A 110 -18.85 -15.47 -1.82
CA ILE A 110 -20.22 -15.95 -1.50
C ILE A 110 -20.14 -17.11 -0.49
N PHE A 111 -19.24 -18.06 -0.73
CA PHE A 111 -19.00 -19.17 0.19
C PHE A 111 -18.57 -18.69 1.59
N MET A 112 -17.62 -17.74 1.66
CA MET A 112 -17.16 -17.16 2.93
C MET A 112 -18.29 -16.42 3.67
N VAL A 113 -19.14 -15.67 2.97
CA VAL A 113 -20.30 -14.99 3.55
C VAL A 113 -21.32 -16.00 4.08
N LYS A 114 -21.65 -17.03 3.30
CA LYS A 114 -22.57 -18.11 3.70
C LYS A 114 -22.05 -18.88 4.92
N ARG A 115 -20.73 -19.06 5.05
CA ARG A 115 -20.10 -19.66 6.24
C ARG A 115 -20.16 -18.75 7.47
N GLY A 116 -19.96 -17.45 7.29
CA GLY A 116 -19.96 -16.47 8.39
C GLY A 116 -21.35 -16.02 8.85
N ALA A 117 -22.41 -16.34 8.10
CA ALA A 117 -23.81 -16.05 8.46
C ALA A 117 -24.43 -17.12 9.40
N LYS A 118 -23.59 -17.88 10.12
CA LYS A 118 -23.98 -19.04 10.92
C LYS A 118 -23.67 -18.81 12.39
#